data_AF-A0AAU9JKL8-F1
#
_entry.id   AF-A0AAU9JKL8-F1
#
_cell.length_a   1.000
_cell.length_b   1.000
_cell.length_c   1.000
_cell.angle_alpha   90.00
_cell.angle_beta   90.00
_cell.angle_gamma   90.00
#
_symmetry.space_group_name_H-M   'P 1'
#
loop_
_entity.id
_entity.type
_entity.pdbx_description
1 polymer ?
#
loop_
_entity_poly.entity_id
_entity_poly.type
_entity_poly.pdbx_seq_one_letter_code
_entity_poly.pdbx_strand_id
1 'polypeptide(L)'
;MDIMITFLPPIIWVSSFYDSSVWPSFNSNPRLVGDINGDGAADIVGFSDNGIKVSYSTGGNFTAPTNSLGAFCKNVGGWTSQDLYPRLLGDVNGDKIADIVGFGYDAVYVSISDAYRINDATRWIYDFSYSNGGWTSFDRYPRALGDFNGDGKDDIIGFGYDSVYVSLSNGNQFLTRTIASSEFTVLAGWTTYDQTPRMVADVNGDGKADIVGFNSQGTWVALSNGVTFDKATLWSTSFGWESFNQNPRIVKDLNGDKKADIIGFGDSSTGYSLSNGSGFDNPEWLMYYFGRNSQVEGFDTFDSKPRFMADANRDGYNDIIGFGGEGVRVAVIFPNYNPNLLEVGEKSFRDSAKDAQKMIKESSYAGIFEYLAFFVLLGIGVTTFLIIVGAKKEKNAHISGARNEYVRL
;
A
#
# COMPACT_ATOMS: atom_id res chain seq x y z
N MET A 1 20.87 -4.08 14.14
CA MET A 1 20.85 -2.60 14.16
C MET A 1 19.38 -2.28 14.08
N ASP A 2 18.80 -1.71 15.12
CA ASP A 2 17.35 -1.50 15.18
C ASP A 2 16.97 -0.51 14.08
N ILE A 3 16.13 -0.94 13.14
CA ILE A 3 15.68 -0.10 12.03
C ILE A 3 14.67 0.87 12.62
N MET A 4 15.03 2.15 12.66
CA MET A 4 14.08 3.20 13.02
C MET A 4 13.15 3.46 11.83
N ILE A 5 11.85 3.21 12.01
CA ILE A 5 10.83 3.56 11.03
C ILE A 5 10.55 5.05 11.11
N THR A 6 10.81 5.77 10.03
CA THR A 6 10.50 7.20 9.93
C THR A 6 9.56 7.43 8.75
N PHE A 7 8.47 8.14 9.00
CA PHE A 7 7.56 8.59 7.95
C PHE A 7 7.83 10.06 7.64
N LEU A 8 7.94 10.40 6.36
CA LEU A 8 7.87 11.81 5.97
C LEU A 8 6.48 12.38 6.26
N PRO A 9 6.38 13.70 6.54
CA PRO A 9 5.10 14.36 6.63
C PRO A 9 4.24 14.07 5.37
N PRO A 10 2.99 13.62 5.52
CA PRO A 10 2.15 13.28 4.39
C PRO A 10 1.85 14.50 3.54
N ILE A 11 1.95 14.31 2.23
CA ILE A 11 1.61 15.31 1.22
C ILE A 11 0.52 14.77 0.30
N ILE A 12 -0.31 15.67 -0.25
CA ILE A 12 -1.32 15.29 -1.24
C ILE A 12 -0.60 14.97 -2.54
N TRP A 13 -0.75 13.74 -3.03
CA TRP A 13 -0.20 13.29 -4.31
C TRP A 13 -1.19 13.45 -5.46
N VAL A 14 -2.50 13.50 -5.17
CA VAL A 14 -3.54 13.81 -6.15
C VAL A 14 -4.80 14.36 -5.47
N SER A 15 -5.40 15.41 -6.06
CA SER A 15 -6.66 16.02 -5.63
C SER A 15 -7.87 15.37 -6.34
N SER A 16 -7.95 14.05 -6.28
CA SER A 16 -9.08 13.23 -6.78
C SER A 16 -9.41 12.15 -5.74
N PHE A 17 -10.41 11.30 -6.01
CA PHE A 17 -10.82 10.21 -5.10
C PHE A 17 -11.37 10.63 -3.72
N TYR A 18 -11.71 11.90 -3.53
CA TYR A 18 -12.26 12.43 -2.27
C TYR A 18 -13.69 13.01 -2.41
N ASP A 19 -14.09 13.43 -3.61
CA ASP A 19 -15.40 14.06 -3.83
C ASP A 19 -16.54 13.10 -3.47
N SER A 20 -17.25 13.41 -2.39
CA SER A 20 -18.35 12.60 -1.86
C SER A 20 -19.52 12.36 -2.83
N SER A 21 -19.64 13.16 -3.90
CA SER A 21 -20.63 12.90 -4.95
C SER A 21 -20.28 11.69 -5.83
N VAL A 22 -18.99 11.31 -5.87
CA VAL A 22 -18.47 10.17 -6.63
C VAL A 22 -17.96 9.06 -5.71
N TRP A 23 -17.37 9.43 -4.56
CA TRP A 23 -16.73 8.55 -3.58
C TRP A 23 -17.38 8.68 -2.19
N PRO A 24 -18.70 8.46 -2.06
CA PRO A 24 -19.41 8.69 -0.80
C PRO A 24 -18.97 7.75 0.33
N SER A 25 -18.57 6.52 0.00
CA SER A 25 -18.02 5.57 0.96
C SER A 25 -17.22 4.45 0.30
N PHE A 26 -16.37 3.77 1.07
CA PHE A 26 -15.64 2.57 0.67
C PHE A 26 -16.61 1.43 0.36
N ASN A 27 -17.70 1.32 1.13
CA ASN A 27 -18.68 0.29 0.90
C ASN A 27 -19.30 0.39 -0.50
N SER A 28 -19.78 1.56 -0.94
CA SER A 28 -20.39 1.68 -2.27
C SER A 28 -19.35 1.86 -3.38
N ASN A 29 -18.34 2.71 -3.15
CA ASN A 29 -17.36 3.16 -4.14
C ASN A 29 -15.94 2.98 -3.58
N PRO A 30 -15.45 1.74 -3.50
CA PRO A 30 -14.14 1.43 -2.94
C PRO A 30 -13.02 2.06 -3.77
N ARG A 31 -11.94 2.36 -3.07
CA ARG A 31 -10.67 2.84 -3.61
C ARG A 31 -9.59 1.94 -3.03
N LEU A 32 -8.87 1.25 -3.89
CA LEU A 32 -7.84 0.27 -3.53
C LEU A 32 -6.50 0.72 -4.07
N VAL A 33 -5.43 0.12 -3.55
CA VAL A 33 -4.06 0.40 -4.00
C VAL A 33 -3.34 -0.90 -4.34
N GLY A 34 -2.59 -0.90 -5.44
CA GLY A 34 -1.83 -2.05 -5.93
C GLY A 34 -1.17 -1.73 -7.27
N ASP A 35 -0.07 -2.40 -7.59
CA ASP A 35 0.66 -2.19 -8.84
C ASP A 35 -0.13 -2.80 -10.01
N ILE A 36 -1.00 -2.01 -10.64
CA ILE A 36 -1.90 -2.50 -11.70
C ILE A 36 -1.22 -2.45 -13.08
N ASN A 37 -0.05 -1.80 -13.21
CA ASN A 37 0.66 -1.64 -14.48
C ASN A 37 2.01 -2.36 -14.54
N GLY A 38 2.44 -3.00 -13.45
CA GLY A 38 3.68 -3.77 -13.35
C GLY A 38 4.95 -2.91 -13.29
N ASP A 39 4.85 -1.63 -12.91
CA ASP A 39 6.00 -0.72 -12.87
C ASP A 39 6.75 -0.71 -11.52
N GLY A 40 6.27 -1.52 -10.57
CA GLY A 40 6.76 -1.68 -9.21
C GLY A 40 6.16 -0.71 -8.21
N ALA A 41 5.40 0.31 -8.65
CA ALA A 41 4.71 1.25 -7.77
C ALA A 41 3.24 0.87 -7.63
N ALA A 42 2.71 1.00 -6.42
CA ALA A 42 1.28 0.87 -6.20
C ALA A 42 0.52 2.05 -6.82
N ASP A 43 -0.47 1.72 -7.64
CA ASP A 43 -1.40 2.63 -8.27
C ASP A 43 -2.70 2.72 -7.47
N ILE A 44 -3.54 3.71 -7.79
CA ILE A 44 -4.90 3.80 -7.26
C ILE A 44 -5.88 3.19 -8.25
N VAL A 45 -6.71 2.26 -7.77
CA VAL A 45 -7.83 1.69 -8.50
C VAL A 45 -9.13 2.02 -7.75
N GLY A 46 -9.92 2.94 -8.30
CA GLY A 46 -11.21 3.35 -7.75
C GLY A 46 -12.39 2.83 -8.57
N PHE A 47 -13.40 2.28 -7.90
CA PHE A 47 -14.60 1.76 -8.54
C PHE A 47 -15.75 2.79 -8.43
N SER A 48 -15.89 3.64 -9.45
CA SER A 48 -17.00 4.60 -9.51
C SER A 48 -18.31 3.92 -9.92
N ASP A 49 -19.40 4.67 -9.98
CA ASP A 49 -20.71 4.11 -10.35
C ASP A 49 -20.74 3.50 -11.77
N ASN A 50 -19.97 4.05 -12.71
CA ASN A 50 -20.06 3.70 -14.14
C ASN A 50 -18.75 3.14 -14.73
N GLY A 51 -17.67 3.05 -13.94
CA GLY A 51 -16.42 2.49 -14.43
C GLY A 51 -15.26 2.61 -13.46
N ILE A 52 -14.24 1.80 -13.72
CA ILE A 52 -12.99 1.81 -12.97
C ILE A 52 -12.20 3.07 -13.34
N LYS A 53 -11.67 3.75 -12.32
CA LYS A 53 -10.79 4.91 -12.41
C LYS A 53 -9.40 4.49 -11.97
N VAL A 54 -8.42 4.63 -12.85
CA VAL A 54 -7.02 4.31 -12.54
C VAL A 54 -6.18 5.57 -12.54
N SER A 55 -5.37 5.74 -11.50
CA SER A 55 -4.44 6.85 -11.32
C SER A 55 -3.08 6.26 -10.97
N TYR A 56 -2.14 6.43 -11.89
CA TYR A 56 -0.85 5.75 -11.83
C TYR A 56 0.13 6.49 -10.94
N SER A 57 0.96 5.77 -10.19
CA SER A 57 2.06 6.42 -9.47
C SER A 57 3.14 6.90 -10.43
N THR A 58 3.81 7.97 -10.06
CA THR A 58 4.98 8.53 -10.76
C THR A 58 6.26 8.42 -9.94
N GLY A 59 6.20 7.81 -8.76
CA GLY A 59 7.29 7.80 -7.78
C GLY A 59 7.31 9.00 -6.83
N GLY A 60 6.33 9.90 -6.92
CA GLY A 60 6.22 11.06 -6.04
C GLY A 60 4.91 11.86 -6.14
N ASN A 61 4.01 11.44 -7.02
CA ASN A 61 2.63 11.91 -7.20
C ASN A 61 1.82 10.80 -7.86
N PHE A 62 0.49 10.95 -7.92
CA PHE A 62 -0.35 10.13 -8.81
C PHE A 62 -0.83 10.95 -10.03
N THR A 63 -1.00 10.29 -11.17
CA THR A 63 -1.54 10.94 -12.39
C THR A 63 -3.00 11.35 -12.21
N ALA A 64 -3.52 12.22 -13.07
CA ALA A 64 -4.98 12.41 -13.15
C ALA A 64 -5.68 11.06 -13.45
N PRO A 65 -6.85 10.77 -12.84
CA PRO A 65 -7.52 9.50 -13.02
C PRO A 65 -8.06 9.34 -14.44
N THR A 66 -7.80 8.19 -15.04
CA THR A 66 -8.29 7.78 -16.36
C THR A 66 -9.41 6.75 -16.23
N ASN A 67 -10.31 6.69 -17.22
CA ASN A 67 -11.32 5.63 -17.29
C ASN A 67 -10.68 4.35 -17.81
N SER A 68 -11.01 3.23 -17.17
CA SER A 68 -10.70 1.88 -17.64
C SER A 68 -12.00 1.10 -17.93
N LEU A 69 -11.99 -0.22 -17.71
CA LEU A 69 -13.13 -1.12 -17.88
C LEU A 69 -14.34 -0.70 -17.01
N GLY A 70 -15.55 -0.97 -17.51
CA GLY A 70 -16.80 -0.73 -16.78
C GLY A 70 -17.14 -1.79 -15.73
N ALA A 71 -16.46 -2.93 -15.71
CA ALA A 71 -16.75 -4.05 -14.81
C ALA A 71 -16.56 -3.69 -13.33
N PHE A 72 -17.16 -4.48 -12.44
CA PHE A 72 -17.06 -4.33 -10.98
C PHE A 72 -17.67 -3.02 -10.42
N CYS A 73 -18.51 -2.34 -11.21
CA CYS A 73 -19.13 -1.08 -10.86
C CYS A 73 -20.63 -1.22 -10.57
N LYS A 74 -21.18 -0.27 -9.82
CA LYS A 74 -22.58 -0.32 -9.37
C LYS A 74 -23.58 -0.39 -10.53
N ASN A 75 -23.46 0.50 -11.51
CA ASN A 75 -24.36 0.57 -12.66
C ASN A 75 -23.96 -0.42 -13.77
N VAL A 76 -22.87 -1.16 -13.59
CA VAL A 76 -22.33 -2.10 -14.57
C VAL A 76 -21.96 -3.40 -13.86
N GLY A 77 -22.90 -4.35 -13.84
CA GLY A 77 -22.74 -5.64 -13.18
C GLY A 77 -23.27 -5.71 -11.75
N GLY A 78 -23.82 -4.62 -11.20
CA GLY A 78 -24.58 -4.65 -9.94
C GLY A 78 -23.72 -4.69 -8.67
N TRP A 79 -22.48 -4.21 -8.72
CA TRP A 79 -21.53 -4.23 -7.62
C TRP A 79 -21.80 -3.09 -6.63
N THR A 80 -22.90 -3.21 -5.88
CA THR A 80 -23.47 -2.11 -5.08
C THR A 80 -22.81 -1.90 -3.71
N SER A 81 -22.03 -2.87 -3.21
CA SER A 81 -21.53 -2.88 -1.83
C SER A 81 -20.28 -3.74 -1.69
N GLN A 82 -19.27 -3.30 -0.93
CA GLN A 82 -18.13 -4.11 -0.48
C GLN A 82 -18.55 -5.19 0.52
N ASP A 83 -19.57 -4.93 1.33
CA ASP A 83 -20.11 -5.94 2.23
C ASP A 83 -20.72 -7.12 1.46
N LEU A 84 -21.50 -6.85 0.41
CA LEU A 84 -22.11 -7.92 -0.39
C LEU A 84 -21.15 -8.48 -1.44
N TYR A 85 -20.48 -7.60 -2.18
CA TYR A 85 -19.69 -7.90 -3.37
C TYR A 85 -18.29 -7.29 -3.26
N PRO A 86 -17.42 -7.85 -2.41
CA PRO A 86 -16.10 -7.29 -2.20
C PRO A 86 -15.26 -7.32 -3.47
N ARG A 87 -14.43 -6.29 -3.60
CA ARG A 87 -13.42 -6.17 -4.67
C ARG A 87 -12.07 -6.02 -4.00
N LEU A 88 -11.11 -6.84 -4.42
CA LEU A 88 -9.74 -6.86 -3.94
C LEU A 88 -8.77 -6.74 -5.11
N LEU A 89 -7.53 -6.38 -4.80
CA LEU A 89 -6.40 -6.42 -5.72
C LEU A 89 -5.40 -7.48 -5.24
N GLY A 90 -4.84 -8.27 -6.15
CA GLY A 90 -3.83 -9.28 -5.85
C GLY A 90 -3.29 -9.94 -7.12
N ASP A 91 -2.06 -10.44 -7.08
CA ASP A 91 -1.43 -11.12 -8.23
C ASP A 91 -1.87 -12.58 -8.25
N VAL A 92 -2.98 -12.88 -8.92
CA VAL A 92 -3.55 -14.23 -8.89
C VAL A 92 -3.00 -15.12 -10.00
N ASN A 93 -2.22 -14.57 -10.93
CA ASN A 93 -1.66 -15.29 -12.06
C ASN A 93 -0.14 -15.55 -11.96
N GLY A 94 0.56 -14.86 -11.05
CA GLY A 94 1.98 -14.98 -10.76
C GLY A 94 2.87 -14.12 -11.67
N ASP A 95 2.33 -13.10 -12.32
CA ASP A 95 3.07 -12.18 -13.20
C ASP A 95 3.61 -10.92 -12.48
N LYS A 96 3.33 -10.80 -11.17
CA LYS A 96 3.67 -9.70 -10.27
C LYS A 96 2.92 -8.40 -10.52
N ILE A 97 1.86 -8.45 -11.31
CA ILE A 97 0.93 -7.35 -11.52
C ILE A 97 -0.33 -7.65 -10.72
N ALA A 98 -0.85 -6.65 -10.02
CA ALA A 98 -2.11 -6.80 -9.33
C ALA A 98 -3.25 -6.99 -10.35
N ASP A 99 -4.09 -7.98 -10.09
CA ASP A 99 -5.34 -8.24 -10.79
C ASP A 99 -6.54 -7.75 -9.98
N ILE A 100 -7.68 -7.53 -10.65
CA ILE A 100 -8.93 -7.25 -9.95
C ILE A 100 -9.67 -8.55 -9.71
N VAL A 101 -9.92 -8.87 -8.43
CA VAL A 101 -10.75 -10.00 -8.01
C VAL A 101 -12.03 -9.47 -7.37
N GLY A 102 -13.16 -9.74 -8.02
CA GLY A 102 -14.48 -9.41 -7.52
C GLY A 102 -15.25 -10.66 -7.07
N PHE A 103 -15.70 -10.67 -5.83
CA PHE A 103 -16.57 -11.73 -5.31
C PHE A 103 -18.03 -11.33 -5.54
N GLY A 104 -18.60 -11.78 -6.65
CA GLY A 104 -19.89 -11.31 -7.15
C GLY A 104 -21.10 -12.01 -6.55
N TYR A 105 -22.24 -11.84 -7.22
CA TYR A 105 -23.50 -12.45 -6.82
C TYR A 105 -23.48 -13.98 -6.98
N ASP A 106 -22.96 -14.50 -8.09
CA ASP A 106 -23.02 -15.91 -8.45
C ASP A 106 -21.65 -16.59 -8.59
N ALA A 107 -20.57 -15.82 -8.62
CA ALA A 107 -19.23 -16.35 -8.76
C ALA A 107 -18.17 -15.31 -8.36
N VAL A 108 -16.91 -15.76 -8.23
CA VAL A 108 -15.74 -14.90 -8.27
C VAL A 108 -15.34 -14.65 -9.73
N TYR A 109 -15.18 -13.37 -10.06
CA TYR A 109 -14.74 -12.89 -11.35
C TYR A 109 -13.38 -12.22 -11.22
N VAL A 110 -12.49 -12.51 -12.16
CA VAL A 110 -11.14 -11.95 -12.21
C VAL A 110 -10.94 -11.22 -13.53
N SER A 111 -10.43 -10.00 -13.44
CA SER A 111 -9.89 -9.25 -14.58
C SER A 111 -8.38 -9.19 -14.44
N ILE A 112 -7.68 -9.90 -15.33
CA ILE A 112 -6.22 -9.91 -15.38
C ILE A 112 -5.71 -8.57 -15.89
N SER A 113 -4.74 -7.97 -15.19
CA SER A 113 -4.00 -6.82 -15.72
C SER A 113 -2.78 -7.30 -16.49
N ASP A 114 -2.55 -6.77 -17.70
CA ASP A 114 -1.45 -7.20 -18.57
C ASP A 114 -0.37 -6.13 -18.76
N ALA A 115 -0.17 -5.28 -17.74
CA ALA A 115 0.63 -4.04 -17.74
C ALA A 115 0.09 -2.90 -18.62
N TYR A 116 -0.64 -3.21 -19.69
CA TYR A 116 -1.16 -2.21 -20.63
C TYR A 116 -2.61 -1.85 -20.35
N ARG A 117 -3.40 -2.83 -19.88
CA ARG A 117 -4.83 -2.66 -19.58
C ARG A 117 -5.32 -3.70 -18.59
N ILE A 118 -6.47 -3.38 -18.01
CA ILE A 118 -7.31 -4.32 -17.27
C ILE A 118 -8.16 -5.09 -18.29
N ASN A 119 -8.00 -6.41 -18.38
CA ASN A 119 -8.74 -7.26 -19.30
C ASN A 119 -10.19 -7.50 -18.85
N ASP A 120 -11.02 -7.99 -19.77
CA ASP A 120 -12.41 -8.33 -19.46
C ASP A 120 -12.50 -9.38 -18.33
N ALA A 121 -13.50 -9.20 -17.47
CA ALA A 121 -13.70 -10.08 -16.32
C ALA A 121 -14.12 -11.49 -16.78
N THR A 122 -13.44 -12.51 -16.26
CA THR A 122 -13.75 -13.92 -16.48
C THR A 122 -14.09 -14.59 -15.17
N ARG A 123 -15.03 -15.56 -15.20
CA ARG A 123 -15.39 -16.32 -14.01
C ARG A 123 -14.30 -17.33 -13.68
N TRP A 124 -13.79 -17.30 -12.45
CA TRP A 124 -12.73 -18.23 -12.00
C TRP A 124 -13.25 -19.33 -11.08
N ILE A 125 -14.26 -19.07 -10.24
CA ILE A 125 -14.90 -20.09 -9.41
C ILE A 125 -16.32 -19.68 -9.03
N TYR A 126 -17.26 -20.64 -8.89
CA TYR A 126 -18.63 -20.35 -8.47
C TYR A 126 -18.75 -20.07 -6.95
N ASP A 127 -17.90 -20.69 -6.14
CA ASP A 127 -17.88 -20.52 -4.68
C ASP A 127 -17.43 -19.10 -4.27
N PHE A 128 -17.28 -18.84 -2.97
CA PHE A 128 -16.89 -17.53 -2.40
C PHE A 128 -17.79 -16.35 -2.80
N SER A 129 -18.97 -16.64 -3.37
CA SER A 129 -19.92 -15.65 -3.88
C SER A 129 -21.19 -15.61 -3.04
N TYR A 130 -22.01 -14.57 -3.24
CA TYR A 130 -23.19 -14.32 -2.43
C TYR A 130 -24.19 -15.49 -2.48
N SER A 131 -24.56 -15.94 -3.67
CA SER A 131 -25.57 -16.99 -3.89
C SER A 131 -24.99 -18.41 -3.90
N ASN A 132 -23.68 -18.55 -4.15
CA ASN A 132 -23.00 -19.84 -4.18
C ASN A 132 -21.88 -19.85 -3.12
N GLY A 133 -22.13 -20.52 -2.00
CA GLY A 133 -21.20 -20.65 -0.87
C GLY A 133 -21.64 -19.94 0.41
N GLY A 134 -22.68 -19.10 0.35
CA GLY A 134 -23.28 -18.45 1.53
C GLY A 134 -22.50 -17.23 2.04
N TRP A 135 -21.69 -16.61 1.18
CA TRP A 135 -20.81 -15.48 1.52
C TRP A 135 -21.59 -14.15 1.46
N THR A 136 -22.61 -14.03 2.31
CA THR A 136 -23.65 -12.99 2.20
C THR A 136 -23.29 -11.63 2.81
N SER A 137 -22.16 -11.52 3.51
CA SER A 137 -21.66 -10.29 4.13
C SER A 137 -20.17 -10.44 4.37
N PHE A 138 -19.37 -9.45 3.95
CA PHE A 138 -17.94 -9.37 4.23
C PHE A 138 -17.69 -9.11 5.72
N ASP A 139 -18.54 -8.31 6.36
CA ASP A 139 -18.42 -8.06 7.80
C ASP A 139 -18.53 -9.39 8.56
N ARG A 140 -19.48 -10.25 8.21
CA ARG A 140 -19.62 -11.56 8.86
C ARG A 140 -18.63 -12.62 8.34
N TYR A 141 -18.47 -12.70 7.02
CA TYR A 141 -17.69 -13.71 6.30
C TYR A 141 -16.65 -13.05 5.39
N PRO A 142 -15.56 -12.49 5.96
CA PRO A 142 -14.55 -11.81 5.18
C PRO A 142 -13.84 -12.78 4.24
N ARG A 143 -13.35 -12.22 3.14
CA ARG A 143 -12.55 -12.90 2.12
C ARG A 143 -11.30 -12.08 1.89
N ALA A 144 -10.17 -12.74 1.67
CA ALA A 144 -8.90 -12.07 1.39
C ALA A 144 -8.13 -12.84 0.32
N LEU A 145 -7.08 -12.20 -0.18
CA LEU A 145 -6.12 -12.74 -1.13
C LEU A 145 -4.75 -12.85 -0.47
N GLY A 146 -4.02 -13.91 -0.78
CA GLY A 146 -2.62 -14.10 -0.38
C GLY A 146 -2.07 -15.44 -0.84
N ASP A 147 -0.77 -15.53 -1.06
CA ASP A 147 -0.09 -16.78 -1.43
C ASP A 147 0.05 -17.72 -0.21
N PHE A 148 -0.84 -18.71 -0.06
CA PHE A 148 -0.79 -19.60 1.11
C PHE A 148 0.18 -20.76 0.90
N ASN A 149 0.53 -21.07 -0.35
CA ASN A 149 1.28 -22.27 -0.72
C ASN A 149 2.75 -21.99 -1.12
N GLY A 150 3.13 -20.72 -1.29
CA GLY A 150 4.46 -20.25 -1.64
C GLY A 150 4.79 -20.36 -3.13
N ASP A 151 3.79 -20.44 -4.02
CA ASP A 151 3.99 -20.59 -5.46
C ASP A 151 4.03 -19.27 -6.25
N GLY A 152 3.94 -18.15 -5.53
CA GLY A 152 3.98 -16.79 -6.05
C GLY A 152 2.65 -16.30 -6.62
N LYS A 153 1.52 -16.98 -6.36
CA LYS A 153 0.18 -16.54 -6.77
C LYS A 153 -0.69 -16.34 -5.56
N ASP A 154 -1.45 -15.26 -5.56
CA ASP A 154 -2.47 -15.03 -4.57
C ASP A 154 -3.62 -16.03 -4.74
N ASP A 155 -3.92 -16.71 -3.64
CA ASP A 155 -5.02 -17.64 -3.48
C ASP A 155 -6.20 -16.92 -2.79
N ILE A 156 -7.37 -17.57 -2.74
CA ILE A 156 -8.49 -17.09 -1.91
C ILE A 156 -8.46 -17.74 -0.53
N ILE A 157 -8.65 -16.93 0.50
CA ILE A 157 -9.13 -17.38 1.81
C ILE A 157 -10.51 -16.80 2.11
N GLY A 158 -11.38 -17.61 2.72
CA GLY A 158 -12.67 -17.16 3.23
C GLY A 158 -12.93 -17.65 4.65
N PHE A 159 -13.33 -16.74 5.53
CA PHE A 159 -13.62 -17.02 6.93
C PHE A 159 -15.12 -17.31 7.09
N GLY A 160 -15.50 -18.59 7.11
CA GLY A 160 -16.90 -19.02 7.14
C GLY A 160 -17.51 -19.09 8.54
N TYR A 161 -18.72 -19.67 8.60
CA TYR A 161 -19.43 -19.85 9.85
C TYR A 161 -18.73 -20.83 10.80
N ASP A 162 -18.32 -21.99 10.29
CA ASP A 162 -17.76 -23.12 11.05
C ASP A 162 -16.32 -23.48 10.66
N SER A 163 -15.87 -23.05 9.47
CA SER A 163 -14.54 -23.31 8.95
C SER A 163 -13.99 -22.12 8.17
N VAL A 164 -12.67 -22.01 8.16
CA VAL A 164 -11.89 -21.22 7.21
C VAL A 164 -11.60 -22.09 6.01
N TYR A 165 -11.74 -21.52 4.82
CA TYR A 165 -11.55 -22.21 3.56
C TYR A 165 -10.48 -21.53 2.73
N VAL A 166 -9.61 -22.33 2.11
CA VAL A 166 -8.60 -21.88 1.16
C VAL A 166 -8.90 -22.47 -0.22
N SER A 167 -8.71 -21.68 -1.27
CA SER A 167 -8.90 -22.08 -2.66
C SER A 167 -7.71 -21.56 -3.47
N LEU A 168 -6.85 -22.50 -3.84
CA LEU A 168 -5.57 -22.17 -4.48
C LEU A 168 -5.78 -21.66 -5.91
N SER A 169 -4.98 -20.69 -6.33
CA SER A 169 -4.88 -20.29 -7.73
C SER A 169 -3.95 -21.23 -8.51
N ASN A 170 -4.31 -21.54 -9.76
CA ASN A 170 -3.38 -22.15 -10.72
C ASN A 170 -2.94 -21.18 -11.82
N GLY A 171 -3.21 -19.89 -11.61
CA GLY A 171 -2.96 -18.79 -12.53
C GLY A 171 -3.96 -18.63 -13.69
N ASN A 172 -4.99 -19.47 -13.74
CA ASN A 172 -6.07 -19.36 -14.72
C ASN A 172 -7.47 -19.50 -14.10
N GLN A 173 -7.56 -20.09 -12.92
CA GLN A 173 -8.78 -20.26 -12.12
C GLN A 173 -8.42 -20.57 -10.67
N PHE A 174 -9.38 -20.39 -9.78
CA PHE A 174 -9.27 -20.89 -8.41
C PHE A 174 -9.75 -22.35 -8.35
N LEU A 175 -9.02 -23.20 -7.64
CA LEU A 175 -9.31 -24.61 -7.46
C LEU A 175 -10.45 -24.82 -6.44
N THR A 176 -10.98 -26.04 -6.35
CA THR A 176 -12.00 -26.36 -5.34
C THR A 176 -11.47 -26.05 -3.94
N ARG A 177 -12.27 -25.34 -3.13
CA ARG A 177 -11.86 -24.96 -1.78
C ARG A 177 -11.67 -26.18 -0.87
N THR A 178 -10.73 -26.07 0.05
CA THR A 178 -10.47 -27.04 1.13
C THR A 178 -10.71 -26.39 2.48
N ILE A 179 -11.09 -27.18 3.48
CA ILE A 179 -11.13 -26.73 4.89
C ILE A 179 -9.68 -26.54 5.34
N ALA A 180 -9.36 -25.33 5.81
CA ALA A 180 -8.01 -24.94 6.20
C ALA A 180 -7.84 -24.82 7.72
N SER A 181 -8.89 -24.40 8.43
CA SER A 181 -8.89 -24.28 9.90
C SER A 181 -10.33 -24.21 10.44
N SER A 182 -10.52 -24.53 11.73
CA SER A 182 -11.75 -24.24 12.47
C SER A 182 -11.67 -22.96 13.31
N GLU A 183 -10.49 -22.33 13.37
CA GLU A 183 -10.24 -21.07 14.08
C GLU A 183 -10.61 -19.85 13.22
N PHE A 184 -10.72 -18.65 13.81
CA PHE A 184 -11.10 -17.41 13.09
C PHE A 184 -12.49 -17.42 12.43
N THR A 185 -13.34 -18.39 12.80
CA THR A 185 -14.71 -18.55 12.31
C THR A 185 -15.72 -17.84 13.18
N VAL A 186 -16.94 -17.64 12.66
CA VAL A 186 -18.04 -17.09 13.45
C VAL A 186 -18.32 -17.97 14.67
N LEU A 187 -18.29 -19.30 14.52
CA LEU A 187 -18.52 -20.26 15.59
C LEU A 187 -17.41 -20.20 16.66
N ALA A 188 -16.19 -19.84 16.27
CA ALA A 188 -15.06 -19.61 17.17
C ALA A 188 -15.06 -18.21 17.82
N GLY A 189 -16.12 -17.42 17.64
CA GLY A 189 -16.28 -16.10 18.26
C GLY A 189 -15.80 -14.91 17.43
N TRP A 190 -15.39 -15.12 16.18
CA TRP A 190 -14.95 -14.08 15.26
C TRP A 190 -16.14 -13.60 14.42
N THR A 191 -17.03 -12.83 15.05
CA THR A 191 -18.40 -12.60 14.55
C THR A 191 -18.52 -11.54 13.48
N THR A 192 -17.74 -10.46 13.56
CA THR A 192 -17.78 -9.33 12.62
C THR A 192 -16.37 -8.86 12.28
N TYR A 193 -16.19 -8.27 11.10
CA TYR A 193 -14.90 -7.73 10.66
C TYR A 193 -14.63 -6.42 11.38
N ASP A 194 -15.67 -5.63 11.68
CA ASP A 194 -15.48 -4.39 12.45
C ASP A 194 -14.87 -4.66 13.85
N GLN A 195 -15.38 -5.66 14.57
CA GLN A 195 -14.89 -5.96 15.94
C GLN A 195 -13.72 -6.94 15.96
N THR A 196 -13.74 -7.91 15.04
CA THR A 196 -12.77 -9.00 14.97
C THR A 196 -12.20 -9.17 13.56
N PRO A 197 -11.46 -8.18 13.02
CA PRO A 197 -10.93 -8.25 11.67
C PRO A 197 -9.90 -9.37 11.56
N ARG A 198 -9.90 -9.99 10.38
CA ARG A 198 -9.06 -11.11 9.99
C ARG A 198 -8.37 -10.74 8.69
N MET A 199 -7.04 -10.76 8.70
CA MET A 199 -6.18 -10.36 7.60
C MET A 199 -5.23 -11.50 7.27
N VAL A 200 -4.55 -11.39 6.14
CA VAL A 200 -3.51 -12.32 5.74
C VAL A 200 -2.25 -11.59 5.30
N ALA A 201 -1.11 -12.08 5.75
CA ALA A 201 0.23 -11.62 5.38
C ALA A 201 1.28 -12.61 5.92
N ASP A 202 2.45 -12.69 5.28
CA ASP A 202 3.57 -13.50 5.77
C ASP A 202 4.21 -12.81 6.97
N VAL A 203 3.89 -13.24 8.20
CA VAL A 203 4.43 -12.61 9.41
C VAL A 203 5.67 -13.31 9.94
N ASN A 204 6.01 -14.49 9.40
CA ASN A 204 7.15 -15.28 9.85
C ASN A 204 8.36 -15.24 8.87
N GLY A 205 8.15 -14.76 7.64
CA GLY A 205 9.13 -14.63 6.58
C GLY A 205 9.40 -15.92 5.81
N ASP A 206 8.48 -16.89 5.82
CA ASP A 206 8.63 -18.17 5.14
C ASP A 206 8.15 -18.17 3.68
N GLY A 207 7.60 -17.05 3.22
CA GLY A 207 7.06 -16.85 1.88
C GLY A 207 5.60 -17.25 1.72
N LYS A 208 4.89 -17.58 2.81
CA LYS A 208 3.46 -17.90 2.79
C LYS A 208 2.67 -16.92 3.63
N ALA A 209 1.49 -16.54 3.15
CA ALA A 209 0.58 -15.72 3.89
C ALA A 209 0.02 -16.48 5.11
N ASP A 210 0.12 -15.89 6.29
CA ASP A 210 -0.45 -16.40 7.54
C ASP A 210 -1.81 -15.75 7.83
N ILE A 211 -2.58 -16.29 8.77
CA ILE A 211 -3.76 -15.60 9.29
C ILE A 211 -3.36 -14.72 10.48
N VAL A 212 -3.74 -13.45 10.43
CA VAL A 212 -3.65 -12.50 11.55
C VAL A 212 -5.05 -12.00 11.91
N GLY A 213 -5.49 -12.30 13.12
CA GLY A 213 -6.77 -11.84 13.65
C GLY A 213 -6.60 -10.93 14.86
N PHE A 214 -7.41 -9.89 14.94
CA PHE A 214 -7.45 -9.00 16.09
C PHE A 214 -8.75 -9.18 16.86
N ASN A 215 -8.69 -9.35 18.18
CA ASN A 215 -9.86 -9.34 19.05
C ASN A 215 -9.55 -8.55 20.33
N SER A 216 -10.49 -8.50 21.28
CA SER A 216 -10.31 -7.74 22.53
C SER A 216 -9.13 -8.20 23.42
N GLN A 217 -8.57 -9.38 23.16
CA GLN A 217 -7.39 -9.88 23.88
C GLN A 217 -6.07 -9.45 23.21
N GLY A 218 -6.11 -9.02 21.95
CA GLY A 218 -4.94 -8.59 21.18
C GLY A 218 -4.87 -9.23 19.79
N THR A 219 -3.65 -9.50 19.35
CA THR A 219 -3.33 -10.06 18.03
C THR A 219 -3.05 -11.56 18.13
N TRP A 220 -3.85 -12.34 17.42
CA TRP A 220 -3.72 -13.78 17.26
C TRP A 220 -3.19 -14.11 15.87
N VAL A 221 -2.29 -15.08 15.81
CA VAL A 221 -1.67 -15.54 14.55
C VAL A 221 -1.78 -17.05 14.43
N ALA A 222 -2.15 -17.52 13.25
CA ALA A 222 -2.03 -18.92 12.84
C ALA A 222 -1.18 -19.00 11.58
N LEU A 223 -0.05 -19.71 11.68
CA LEU A 223 0.92 -19.82 10.59
C LEU A 223 0.42 -20.78 9.51
N SER A 224 0.64 -20.43 8.25
CA SER A 224 0.29 -21.30 7.11
C SER A 224 1.28 -22.45 6.98
N ASN A 225 0.76 -23.64 6.68
CA ASN A 225 1.58 -24.79 6.27
C ASN A 225 1.43 -25.14 4.79
N GLY A 226 0.81 -24.26 4.00
CA GLY A 226 0.64 -24.41 2.54
C GLY A 226 -0.82 -24.39 2.09
N VAL A 227 -1.69 -25.05 2.85
CA VAL A 227 -3.14 -25.16 2.56
C VAL A 227 -3.98 -25.16 3.85
N THR A 228 -3.38 -25.53 4.98
CA THR A 228 -4.00 -25.45 6.32
C THR A 228 -3.19 -24.53 7.21
N PHE A 229 -3.65 -24.32 8.44
CA PHE A 229 -2.99 -23.44 9.40
C PHE A 229 -2.70 -24.16 10.71
N ASP A 230 -1.61 -23.76 11.35
CA ASP A 230 -1.31 -24.14 12.71
C ASP A 230 -2.36 -23.59 13.69
N LYS A 231 -2.34 -24.09 14.92
CA LYS A 231 -3.22 -23.58 15.99
C LYS A 231 -2.92 -22.10 16.24
N ALA A 232 -3.94 -21.26 16.37
CA ALA A 232 -3.69 -19.84 16.62
C ALA A 232 -3.08 -19.62 18.01
N THR A 233 -2.15 -18.67 18.06
CA THR A 233 -1.47 -18.26 19.28
C THR A 233 -1.52 -16.75 19.42
N LEU A 234 -1.63 -16.27 20.67
CA LEU A 234 -1.59 -14.84 20.96
C LEU A 234 -0.15 -14.35 20.83
N TRP A 235 0.12 -13.53 19.82
CA TRP A 235 1.45 -12.97 19.56
C TRP A 235 1.69 -11.63 20.23
N SER A 236 0.62 -10.88 20.52
CA SER A 236 0.69 -9.60 21.24
C SER A 236 -0.64 -9.28 21.91
N THR A 237 -0.61 -8.59 23.04
CA THR A 237 -1.81 -8.04 23.71
C THR A 237 -2.20 -6.65 23.21
N SER A 238 -1.50 -6.14 22.20
CA SER A 238 -1.74 -4.81 21.61
C SER A 238 -2.74 -4.87 20.44
N PHE A 239 -3.20 -3.70 19.97
CA PHE A 239 -4.10 -3.55 18.81
C PHE A 239 -5.45 -4.28 18.87
N GLY A 240 -5.86 -4.77 20.05
CA GLY A 240 -7.17 -5.36 20.33
C GLY A 240 -8.29 -4.32 20.47
N TRP A 241 -8.43 -3.43 19.49
CA TRP A 241 -9.39 -2.33 19.51
C TRP A 241 -10.78 -2.75 19.01
N GLU A 242 -11.81 -2.05 19.51
CA GLU A 242 -13.21 -2.44 19.35
C GLU A 242 -13.78 -2.26 17.95
N SER A 243 -13.24 -1.35 17.13
CA SER A 243 -13.77 -1.05 15.80
C SER A 243 -12.65 -0.85 14.79
N PHE A 244 -12.64 -1.66 13.74
CA PHE A 244 -11.80 -1.49 12.56
C PHE A 244 -12.20 -0.24 11.79
N ASN A 245 -13.49 0.05 11.68
CA ASN A 245 -13.96 1.22 10.97
C ASN A 245 -13.45 2.51 11.63
N GLN A 246 -13.35 2.57 12.96
CA GLN A 246 -12.79 3.74 13.66
C GLN A 246 -11.27 3.69 13.77
N ASN A 247 -10.72 2.51 14.07
CA ASN A 247 -9.30 2.30 14.29
C ASN A 247 -8.80 1.11 13.45
N PRO A 248 -8.53 1.34 12.15
CA PRO A 248 -8.08 0.28 11.27
C PRO A 248 -6.69 -0.23 11.66
N ARG A 249 -6.46 -1.51 11.35
CA ARG A 249 -5.16 -2.17 11.43
C ARG A 249 -4.79 -2.63 10.03
N ILE A 250 -3.51 -2.68 9.71
CA ILE A 250 -3.01 -3.25 8.47
C ILE A 250 -1.81 -4.10 8.84
N VAL A 251 -1.67 -5.26 8.17
CA VAL A 251 -0.53 -6.16 8.35
C VAL A 251 0.29 -6.14 7.06
N LYS A 252 1.48 -5.54 7.10
CA LYS A 252 2.38 -5.42 5.95
C LYS A 252 3.80 -5.08 6.41
N ASP A 253 4.80 -5.48 5.64
CA ASP A 253 6.22 -5.23 5.96
C ASP A 253 6.53 -3.72 5.94
N LEU A 254 6.98 -3.19 7.08
CA LEU A 254 7.36 -1.78 7.26
C LEU A 254 8.87 -1.57 7.20
N ASN A 255 9.66 -2.58 7.53
CA ASN A 255 11.10 -2.46 7.78
C ASN A 255 11.98 -3.12 6.71
N GLY A 256 11.37 -3.80 5.74
CA GLY A 256 12.01 -4.48 4.61
C GLY A 256 12.65 -5.82 4.96
N ASP A 257 12.34 -6.42 6.12
CA ASP A 257 12.86 -7.71 6.55
C ASP A 257 12.06 -8.91 5.99
N LYS A 258 11.04 -8.62 5.18
CA LYS A 258 10.09 -9.55 4.55
C LYS A 258 9.13 -10.24 5.51
N LYS A 259 9.05 -9.79 6.75
CA LYS A 259 8.00 -10.18 7.69
C LYS A 259 7.00 -9.04 7.76
N ALA A 260 5.73 -9.39 7.67
CA ALA A 260 4.69 -8.40 7.77
C ALA A 260 4.54 -7.93 9.22
N ASP A 261 4.54 -6.61 9.39
CA ASP A 261 4.41 -5.93 10.66
C ASP A 261 2.97 -5.46 10.86
N ILE A 262 2.61 -5.00 12.06
CA ILE A 262 1.33 -4.33 12.29
C ILE A 262 1.52 -2.82 12.22
N ILE A 263 0.65 -2.15 11.48
CA ILE A 263 0.39 -0.72 11.65
C ILE A 263 -1.07 -0.51 12.05
N GLY A 264 -1.30 0.28 13.09
CA GLY A 264 -2.62 0.60 13.63
C GLY A 264 -2.87 2.09 13.69
N PHE A 265 -4.03 2.52 13.22
CA PHE A 265 -4.45 3.92 13.22
C PHE A 265 -5.36 4.18 14.43
N GLY A 266 -4.75 4.62 15.54
CA GLY A 266 -5.44 4.93 16.78
C GLY A 266 -6.20 6.27 16.74
N ASP A 267 -6.73 6.67 17.89
CA ASP A 267 -7.54 7.89 18.00
C ASP A 267 -6.73 9.16 17.75
N SER A 268 -5.50 9.26 18.26
CA SER A 268 -4.67 10.47 18.13
C SER A 268 -3.34 10.24 17.43
N SER A 269 -2.98 8.97 17.19
CA SER A 269 -1.67 8.56 16.70
C SER A 269 -1.79 7.36 15.77
N THR A 270 -0.77 7.19 14.95
CA THR A 270 -0.51 5.93 14.25
C THR A 270 0.56 5.20 15.04
N GLY A 271 0.39 3.92 15.29
CA GLY A 271 1.37 3.07 15.97
C GLY A 271 1.73 1.88 15.10
N TYR A 272 2.93 1.34 15.29
CA TYR A 272 3.35 0.11 14.63
C TYR A 272 3.98 -0.85 15.62
N SER A 273 4.07 -2.11 15.22
CA SER A 273 4.76 -3.16 15.98
C SER A 273 5.38 -4.12 14.99
N LEU A 274 6.69 -4.33 15.12
CA LEU A 274 7.48 -5.15 14.21
C LEU A 274 7.31 -6.63 14.53
N SER A 275 7.22 -7.46 13.51
CA SER A 275 7.25 -8.91 13.67
C SER A 275 8.69 -9.40 13.82
N ASN A 276 8.93 -10.26 14.81
CA ASN A 276 10.19 -11.00 14.90
C ASN A 276 10.07 -12.42 14.30
N GLY A 277 8.90 -12.78 13.78
CA GLY A 277 8.59 -14.09 13.18
C GLY A 277 8.09 -15.15 14.18
N SER A 278 7.94 -14.77 15.45
CA SER A 278 7.33 -15.62 16.49
C SER A 278 6.43 -14.84 17.45
N GLY A 279 6.24 -13.55 17.17
CA GLY A 279 5.59 -12.57 18.03
C GLY A 279 5.76 -11.16 17.45
N PHE A 280 5.05 -10.22 18.03
CA PHE A 280 5.13 -8.80 17.68
C PHE A 280 5.74 -8.01 18.84
N ASP A 281 6.66 -7.10 18.54
CA ASP A 281 7.34 -6.28 19.53
C ASP A 281 6.38 -5.29 20.21
N ASN A 282 6.83 -4.60 21.27
CA ASN A 282 6.00 -3.58 21.91
C ASN A 282 5.67 -2.46 20.90
N PRO A 283 4.42 -1.94 20.86
CA PRO A 283 4.07 -0.91 19.91
C PRO A 283 4.89 0.37 20.11
N GLU A 284 5.38 0.90 19.00
CA GLU A 284 5.96 2.24 18.92
C GLU A 284 4.94 3.20 18.32
N TRP A 285 4.85 4.41 18.89
CA TRP A 285 3.81 5.37 18.56
C TRP A 285 4.37 6.60 17.87
N LEU A 286 3.85 6.84 16.67
CA LEU A 286 4.18 7.99 15.86
C LEU A 286 3.15 9.10 16.11
N MET A 287 3.65 10.29 16.41
CA MET A 287 2.82 11.46 16.61
C MET A 287 2.77 12.25 15.29
N TYR A 288 1.65 12.20 14.55
CA TYR A 288 0.98 13.35 13.89
C TYR A 288 0.05 13.06 12.70
N TYR A 289 -0.02 11.85 12.14
CA TYR A 289 -0.76 11.62 10.88
C TYR A 289 -1.59 10.32 10.85
N PHE A 290 -2.66 10.30 10.04
CA PHE A 290 -3.56 9.17 9.76
C PHE A 290 -4.39 8.58 10.92
N GLY A 291 -4.18 9.04 12.16
CA GLY A 291 -5.07 8.77 13.27
C GLY A 291 -6.45 9.44 13.11
N ARG A 292 -7.47 8.88 13.78
CA ARG A 292 -8.87 9.29 13.67
C ARG A 292 -9.11 10.78 13.93
N ASN A 293 -8.55 11.28 15.02
CA ASN A 293 -8.64 12.67 15.48
C ASN A 293 -7.32 13.43 15.24
N SER A 294 -6.52 12.99 14.26
CA SER A 294 -5.28 13.69 13.91
C SER A 294 -5.57 15.11 13.42
N GLN A 295 -4.69 16.06 13.78
CA GLN A 295 -4.86 17.49 13.56
C GLN A 295 -4.86 17.91 12.07
N VAL A 296 -4.43 17.03 11.16
CA VAL A 296 -4.12 17.39 9.77
C VAL A 296 -5.24 17.02 8.78
N GLU A 297 -6.18 16.15 9.15
CA GLU A 297 -7.39 15.91 8.33
C GLU A 297 -8.50 15.08 9.00
N GLY A 298 -8.21 14.48 10.17
CA GLY A 298 -9.10 13.55 10.86
C GLY A 298 -9.56 12.38 9.99
N PHE A 299 -8.88 11.23 10.04
CA PHE A 299 -9.29 10.02 9.33
C PHE A 299 -10.40 9.28 10.10
N ASP A 300 -11.56 9.92 10.15
CA ASP A 300 -12.72 9.58 11.00
C ASP A 300 -13.17 8.12 10.93
N THR A 301 -13.43 7.58 9.74
CA THR A 301 -13.78 6.17 9.55
C THR A 301 -13.11 5.56 8.33
N PHE A 302 -12.92 4.24 8.31
CA PHE A 302 -12.39 3.53 7.16
C PHE A 302 -13.35 3.62 5.97
N ASP A 303 -14.66 3.59 6.24
CA ASP A 303 -15.67 3.70 5.21
C ASP A 303 -15.61 5.06 4.48
N SER A 304 -15.48 6.18 5.18
CA SER A 304 -15.33 7.50 4.56
C SER A 304 -13.91 7.72 4.01
N LYS A 305 -12.90 7.45 4.83
CA LYS A 305 -11.49 7.80 4.63
C LYS A 305 -10.58 6.57 4.80
N PRO A 306 -10.54 5.65 3.83
CA PRO A 306 -9.73 4.44 3.94
C PRO A 306 -8.23 4.76 3.94
N ARG A 307 -7.45 3.88 4.56
CA ARG A 307 -5.98 3.92 4.63
C ARG A 307 -5.43 2.58 4.17
N PHE A 308 -4.32 2.59 3.46
CA PHE A 308 -3.65 1.40 2.95
C PHE A 308 -2.14 1.52 3.13
N MET A 309 -1.47 0.36 3.03
CA MET A 309 -0.01 0.27 2.98
C MET A 309 0.40 -0.29 1.62
N ALA A 310 1.21 0.43 0.85
CA ALA A 310 1.79 -0.06 -0.39
C ALA A 310 2.99 0.80 -0.81
N ASP A 311 3.98 0.21 -1.48
CA ASP A 311 5.12 0.93 -2.03
C ASP A 311 4.65 1.85 -3.17
N ALA A 312 4.47 3.14 -2.90
CA ALA A 312 3.97 4.08 -3.90
C ALA A 312 5.11 4.77 -4.63
N ASN A 313 6.32 4.79 -4.09
CA ASN A 313 7.46 5.55 -4.63
C ASN A 313 8.55 4.67 -5.28
N ARG A 314 8.44 3.35 -5.19
CA ARG A 314 9.40 2.32 -5.64
C ARG A 314 10.71 2.31 -4.88
N ASP A 315 10.67 2.62 -3.58
CA ASP A 315 11.84 2.51 -2.72
C ASP A 315 11.98 1.13 -2.05
N GLY A 316 11.01 0.24 -2.26
CA GLY A 316 10.97 -1.11 -1.71
C GLY A 316 10.30 -1.20 -0.33
N TYR A 317 9.79 -0.09 0.22
CA TYR A 317 9.09 -0.04 1.49
C TYR A 317 7.63 0.37 1.28
N ASN A 318 6.74 -0.14 2.13
CA ASN A 318 5.32 0.17 2.00
C ASN A 318 5.02 1.54 2.61
N ASP A 319 4.46 2.45 1.83
CA ASP A 319 4.05 3.77 2.28
C ASP A 319 2.62 3.76 2.85
N ILE A 320 2.29 4.73 3.72
CA ILE A 320 0.88 4.95 4.08
C ILE A 320 0.22 5.78 2.98
N ILE A 321 -0.84 5.24 2.38
CA ILE A 321 -1.70 5.92 1.42
C ILE A 321 -3.08 6.10 2.04
N GLY A 322 -3.48 7.34 2.33
CA GLY A 322 -4.78 7.65 2.91
C GLY A 322 -5.64 8.54 2.02
N PHE A 323 -6.91 8.14 1.88
CA PHE A 323 -7.91 8.88 1.11
C PHE A 323 -8.59 9.91 2.02
N GLY A 324 -8.11 11.15 1.95
CA GLY A 324 -8.50 12.27 2.80
C GLY A 324 -9.68 13.09 2.25
N GLY A 325 -9.92 14.26 2.86
CA GLY A 325 -10.97 15.20 2.48
C GLY A 325 -10.58 16.15 1.34
N GLU A 326 -9.29 16.29 1.04
CA GLU A 326 -8.76 17.15 -0.03
C GLU A 326 -8.10 16.37 -1.18
N GLY A 327 -8.04 15.04 -1.07
CA GLY A 327 -7.35 14.18 -2.02
C GLY A 327 -6.71 12.97 -1.36
N VAL A 328 -5.75 12.36 -2.05
CA VAL A 328 -5.01 11.21 -1.55
C VAL A 328 -3.67 11.69 -1.00
N ARG A 329 -3.44 11.42 0.28
CA ARG A 329 -2.21 11.75 1.00
C ARG A 329 -1.32 10.53 1.11
N VAL A 330 -0.03 10.72 0.86
CA VAL A 330 0.99 9.68 1.01
C VAL A 330 2.02 10.13 2.02
N ALA A 331 2.27 9.32 3.04
CA ALA A 331 3.45 9.44 3.90
C ALA A 331 4.44 8.34 3.52
N VAL A 332 5.54 8.78 2.93
CA VAL A 332 6.59 7.89 2.46
C VAL A 332 7.40 7.37 3.64
N ILE A 333 7.69 6.07 3.67
CA ILE A 333 8.60 5.47 4.65
C ILE A 333 10.05 5.70 4.21
N PHE A 334 10.88 6.18 5.12
CA PHE A 334 12.33 6.20 4.97
C PHE A 334 12.97 5.44 6.14
N PRO A 335 13.29 4.16 5.97
CA PRO A 335 13.94 3.39 7.02
C PRO A 335 15.38 3.87 7.19
N ASN A 336 15.83 3.98 8.44
CA ASN A 336 17.16 4.47 8.80
C ASN A 336 17.42 5.95 8.42
N TYR A 337 16.36 6.76 8.24
CA TYR A 337 16.52 8.20 8.08
C TYR A 337 17.23 8.80 9.30
N ASN A 338 18.48 9.23 9.12
CA ASN A 338 19.23 9.97 10.12
C ASN A 338 19.18 11.47 9.76
N PRO A 339 18.38 12.30 10.46
CA PRO A 339 18.26 13.72 10.17
C PRO A 339 19.60 14.46 10.26
N ASN A 340 20.57 13.94 11.02
CA ASN A 340 21.91 14.54 11.14
C ASN A 340 22.78 14.35 9.89
N LEU A 341 22.48 13.39 9.01
CA LEU A 341 23.22 13.21 7.75
C LEU A 341 22.84 14.29 6.72
N LEU A 342 21.62 14.81 6.77
CA LEU A 342 21.17 15.92 5.92
C LEU A 342 21.77 17.26 6.35
N GLU A 343 22.01 17.52 7.64
CA GLU A 343 22.72 18.73 8.07
C GLU A 343 24.14 18.80 7.51
N VAL A 344 24.84 17.66 7.41
CA VAL A 344 26.17 17.58 6.81
C VAL A 344 26.10 17.83 5.29
N GLY A 345 25.09 17.28 4.62
CA GLY A 345 24.83 17.51 3.19
C GLY A 345 24.45 18.96 2.87
N GLU A 346 23.54 19.57 3.64
CA GLU A 346 23.15 20.97 3.50
C GLU A 346 24.33 21.91 3.73
N LYS A 347 25.16 21.64 4.74
CA LYS A 347 26.35 22.45 5.02
C LYS A 347 27.36 22.35 3.88
N SER A 348 27.65 21.14 3.40
CA SER A 348 28.55 20.93 2.26
C SER A 348 28.03 21.57 0.97
N PHE A 349 26.71 21.53 0.74
CA PHE A 349 26.07 22.15 -0.42
C PHE A 349 26.05 23.69 -0.32
N ARG A 350 25.78 24.24 0.87
CA ARG A 350 25.86 25.69 1.14
C ARG A 350 27.27 26.23 0.97
N ASP A 351 28.27 25.48 1.42
CA ASP A 351 29.68 25.87 1.28
C ASP A 351 30.11 25.80 -0.19
N SER A 352 29.70 24.74 -0.91
CA SER A 352 29.95 24.61 -2.36
C SER A 352 29.23 25.71 -3.18
N ALA A 353 28.02 26.10 -2.80
CA ALA A 353 27.29 27.19 -3.44
C ALA A 353 27.94 28.56 -3.20
N LYS A 354 28.52 28.80 -2.01
CA LYS A 354 29.29 30.00 -1.70
C LYS A 354 30.60 30.05 -2.50
N ASP A 355 31.29 28.93 -2.63
CA ASP A 355 32.51 28.85 -3.44
C ASP A 355 32.21 29.08 -4.93
N ALA A 356 31.11 28.52 -5.45
CA ALA A 356 30.64 28.80 -6.81
C ALA A 356 30.29 30.29 -7.00
N GLN A 357 29.58 30.92 -6.05
CA GLN A 357 29.30 32.36 -6.09
C GLN A 357 30.55 33.24 -6.02
N LYS A 358 31.57 32.80 -5.26
CA LYS A 358 32.86 33.49 -5.17
C LYS A 358 33.63 33.39 -6.48
N MET A 359 33.70 32.20 -7.09
CA MET A 359 34.32 32.00 -8.40
C MET A 359 33.62 32.79 -9.51
N ILE A 360 32.29 32.92 -9.46
CA ILE A 360 31.52 33.77 -10.38
C ILE A 360 31.90 35.25 -10.22
N LYS A 361 32.02 35.76 -8.98
CA LYS A 361 32.43 37.15 -8.69
C LYS A 361 33.87 37.47 -9.08
N GLU A 362 34.76 36.48 -9.04
CA GLU A 362 36.18 36.63 -9.38
C GLU A 362 36.47 36.43 -10.88
N SER A 363 35.49 35.94 -11.66
CA SER A 363 35.62 35.80 -13.10
C SER A 363 35.37 37.14 -13.82
N SER A 364 36.33 37.58 -14.64
CA SER A 364 36.26 38.83 -15.42
C SER A 364 35.32 38.79 -16.63
N TYR A 365 34.36 37.86 -16.65
CA TYR A 365 33.35 37.72 -17.70
C TYR A 365 31.97 38.07 -17.14
N ALA A 366 31.69 39.37 -17.09
CA ALA A 366 30.34 39.89 -16.89
C ALA A 366 29.51 39.62 -18.15
N GLY A 367 29.01 38.39 -18.30
CA GLY A 367 28.24 37.99 -19.47
C GLY A 367 27.46 36.69 -19.24
N ILE A 368 26.23 36.84 -18.72
CA ILE A 368 25.13 35.88 -18.72
C ILE A 368 25.37 34.61 -17.88
N PHE A 369 25.01 34.69 -16.61
CA PHE A 369 24.62 33.53 -15.79
C PHE A 369 23.40 33.93 -14.93
N GLU A 370 22.20 33.85 -15.51
CA GLU A 370 20.99 33.69 -14.71
C GLU A 370 20.65 32.20 -14.71
N TYR A 371 20.70 31.56 -13.53
CA TYR A 371 19.87 30.45 -13.06
C TYR A 371 20.58 29.81 -11.87
N LEU A 372 20.24 30.25 -10.66
CA LEU A 372 20.40 29.39 -9.48
C LEU A 372 19.46 29.83 -8.34
N ALA A 373 18.94 28.81 -7.67
CA ALA A 373 18.20 28.83 -6.41
C ALA A 373 16.70 29.12 -6.50
N PHE A 374 15.92 28.05 -6.66
CA PHE A 374 14.94 27.69 -5.63
C PHE A 374 14.68 26.17 -5.73
N PHE A 375 14.21 25.57 -4.63
CA PHE A 375 13.94 24.13 -4.40
C PHE A 375 15.02 23.32 -3.66
N VAL A 376 15.20 23.68 -2.38
CA VAL A 376 15.60 22.74 -1.31
C VAL A 376 14.57 22.82 -0.19
N LEU A 377 13.26 22.74 -0.51
CA LEU A 377 12.24 22.69 0.56
C LEU A 377 11.11 21.69 0.33
N LEU A 378 11.27 20.77 -0.61
CA LEU A 378 10.36 19.66 -0.78
C LEU A 378 11.22 18.44 -1.05
N GLY A 379 11.33 17.56 -0.05
CA GLY A 379 12.08 16.30 -0.11
C GLY A 379 11.53 15.38 -1.18
N ILE A 380 11.81 15.71 -2.44
CA ILE A 380 11.58 14.87 -3.60
C ILE A 380 12.96 14.34 -3.96
N GLY A 381 13.13 13.02 -3.92
CA GLY A 381 14.34 12.37 -4.39
C GLY A 381 14.67 12.87 -5.80
N VAL A 382 15.88 13.41 -5.99
CA VAL A 382 16.34 13.78 -7.32
C VAL A 382 17.37 12.77 -7.79
N THR A 383 16.95 12.00 -8.78
CA THR A 383 17.78 11.17 -9.63
C THR A 383 18.75 12.07 -10.41
N THR A 384 20.06 11.89 -10.20
CA THR A 384 21.19 12.32 -11.04
C THR A 384 21.04 13.64 -11.82
N PHE A 385 21.66 14.73 -11.36
CA PHE A 385 21.86 15.92 -12.21
C PHE A 385 23.08 15.75 -13.14
N LEU A 386 22.84 15.70 -14.44
CA LEU A 386 23.87 15.89 -15.47
C LEU A 386 24.01 17.40 -15.76
N ILE A 387 25.08 18.03 -15.30
CA ILE A 387 25.43 19.40 -15.69
C ILE A 387 26.03 19.35 -17.10
N ILE A 388 25.24 19.68 -18.13
CA ILE A 388 25.78 19.93 -19.48
C ILE A 388 26.20 21.40 -19.55
N VAL A 389 27.51 21.67 -19.43
CA VAL A 389 28.08 22.98 -19.75
C VAL A 389 28.19 23.09 -21.27
N GLY A 390 27.20 23.72 -21.91
CA GLY A 390 27.25 24.07 -23.32
C GLY A 390 28.16 25.28 -23.55
N ALA A 391 29.46 25.06 -23.77
CA ALA A 391 30.33 26.12 -24.28
C ALA A 391 29.99 26.38 -25.76
N LYS A 392 29.43 27.56 -26.07
CA LYS A 392 29.31 28.03 -27.45
C LYS A 392 30.73 28.23 -27.99
N LYS A 393 31.11 27.40 -28.95
CA LYS A 393 32.45 27.30 -29.53
C LYS A 393 32.81 28.59 -30.27
N GLU A 394 33.51 29.52 -29.62
CA GLU A 394 34.37 30.47 -30.33
C GLU A 394 35.81 29.97 -30.32
N LYS A 395 36.43 30.04 -31.49
CA LYS A 395 37.72 29.41 -31.81
C LYS A 395 38.83 29.94 -30.90
N ASN A 396 39.64 28.99 -30.40
CA ASN A 396 40.95 29.15 -29.76
C ASN A 396 40.96 29.40 -28.25
N ALA A 397 40.83 28.33 -27.45
CA ALA A 397 41.58 28.19 -26.20
C ALA A 397 41.69 26.71 -25.80
N HIS A 398 42.92 26.22 -25.66
CA HIS A 398 43.22 24.93 -25.02
C HIS A 398 42.96 25.06 -23.51
N ILE A 399 42.13 24.19 -22.94
CA ILE A 399 42.07 23.98 -21.49
C ILE A 399 42.36 22.51 -21.23
N SER A 400 43.60 22.23 -20.81
CA SER A 400 44.03 20.96 -20.23
C SER A 400 43.80 21.00 -18.72
N GLY A 401 43.08 20.03 -18.19
CA GLY A 401 43.06 19.74 -16.76
C GLY A 401 41.69 19.86 -16.10
N ALA A 402 40.85 18.84 -16.25
CA ALA A 402 39.84 18.51 -15.27
C ALA A 402 40.09 17.05 -14.87
N ARG A 403 40.53 16.83 -13.63
CA ARG A 403 40.56 15.50 -13.02
C ARG A 403 39.14 15.17 -12.59
N ASN A 404 38.59 14.08 -13.11
CA ASN A 404 37.37 13.48 -12.60
C ASN A 404 37.71 12.75 -11.29
N GLU A 405 37.33 13.33 -10.16
CA GLU A 405 37.18 12.59 -8.91
C GLU A 405 35.69 12.34 -8.69
N TYR A 406 35.27 11.11 -8.95
CA TYR A 406 33.97 10.59 -8.54
C TYR A 406 34.06 10.24 -7.05
N VAL A 407 33.42 11.04 -6.19
CA VAL A 407 33.11 10.60 -4.83
C VAL A 407 31.71 10.00 -4.88
N ARG A 408 31.61 8.67 -4.73
CA ARG A 408 30.37 7.98 -4.39
C ARG A 408 30.05 8.30 -2.93
N LEU A 409 28.91 8.92 -2.69
CA LEU A 409 28.20 8.88 -1.41
C LEU A 409 26.83 8.28 -1.69
#